data_AF-A0A235CB76-F1
#
_entry.id   AF-A0A235CB76-F1
#
_cell.length_a   1.000
_cell.length_b   1.000
_cell.length_c   1.000
_cell.angle_alpha   90.00
_cell.angle_beta   90.00
_cell.angle_gamma   90.00
#
_symmetry.space_group_name_H-M   'P 1'
#
loop_
_entity.id
_entity.type
_entity.pdbx_description
1 polymer ?
#
loop_
_entity_poly.entity_id
_entity_poly.type
_entity_poly.pdbx_seq_one_letter_code
_entity_poly.pdbx_strand_id
1 'polypeptide(L)' 'MSLKESIERLKEAREKCVNTVDKSTLKEIDNAIEELEVMSKVASMPNKMKWLSVVVQVLSLIKLATGFIDWE' A
#
# COMPACT_ATOMS: atom_id res chain seq x y z
N MET A 1 4.07 -13.55 8.29
CA MET A 1 3.17 -12.43 7.97
C MET A 1 2.31 -12.84 6.79
N SER A 2 1.00 -12.87 6.98
CA SER A 2 0.04 -13.19 5.93
C SER A 2 -0.22 -11.98 5.03
N LEU A 3 -0.65 -12.23 3.79
CA LEU A 3 -1.04 -11.18 2.85
C LEU A 3 -2.10 -10.24 3.44
N LYS A 4 -3.03 -10.80 4.22
CA LYS A 4 -4.07 -10.06 4.91
C LYS A 4 -3.50 -9.10 5.97
N GLU A 5 -2.56 -9.57 6.79
CA GLU A 5 -1.86 -8.71 7.77
C GLU A 5 -1.07 -7.58 7.09
N SER A 6 -0.44 -7.85 5.93
CA SER A 6 0.26 -6.81 5.18
C SER A 6 -0.69 -5.73 4.67
N ILE A 7 -1.86 -6.10 4.17
CA ILE A 7 -2.89 -5.16 3.70
C ILE A 7 -3.45 -4.34 4.87
N GLU A 8 -3.72 -4.96 6.01
CA GLU A 8 -4.18 -4.25 7.22
C GLU A 8 -3.16 -3.19 7.67
N ARG A 9 -1.86 -3.54 7.69
CA ARG A 9 -0.79 -2.57 8.00
C ARG A 9 -0.71 -1.42 6.99
N LEU A 10 -0.96 -1.68 5.70
CA LEU A 10 -1.00 -0.62 4.68
C LEU A 10 -2.21 0.31 4.89
N LYS A 11 -3.37 -0.22 5.29
CA LYS A 11 -4.56 0.57 5.64
C LYS A 11 -4.30 1.47 6.86
N GLU A 12 -3.68 0.93 7.90
CA GLU A 12 -3.28 1.72 9.08
C GLU A 12 -2.28 2.82 8.72
N ALA A 13 -1.31 2.53 7.86
CA ALA A 13 -0.33 3.52 7.39
C ALA A 13 -1.01 4.62 6.55
N ARG A 14 -1.94 4.25 5.66
CA ARG A 14 -2.77 5.20 4.90
C ARG A 14 -3.58 6.11 5.82
N GLU A 15 -4.19 5.56 6.87
CA GLU A 15 -4.98 6.34 7.83
C GLU A 15 -4.12 7.39 8.56
N LYS A 16 -2.88 7.03 8.92
CA LYS A 16 -1.91 7.98 9.49
C LYS A 16 -1.51 9.10 8.53
N CYS A 17 -1.57 8.86 7.22
CA CYS A 17 -1.22 9.84 6.19
C CYS A 17 -2.40 10.74 5.79
N VAL A 18 -3.64 10.46 6.24
CA VAL A 18 -4.87 11.14 5.77
C VAL A 18 -4.85 12.67 5.95
N ASN A 19 -4.11 13.15 6.96
CA ASN A 19 -4.00 14.58 7.28
C ASN A 19 -2.73 15.22 6.72
N THR A 20 -1.82 14.43 6.14
CA THR A 20 -0.47 14.87 5.73
C THR A 20 -0.32 14.92 4.21
N VAL A 21 -1.12 14.15 3.48
CA VAL A 21 -1.13 14.16 2.01
C VAL A 21 -2.38 14.74 1.40
N ASP A 22 -2.23 15.20 0.17
CA ASP A 22 -3.32 15.65 -0.66
C ASP A 22 -4.29 14.49 -0.99
N LYS A 23 -5.53 14.87 -1.32
CA LYS A 23 -6.60 13.92 -1.62
C LYS A 23 -6.30 13.05 -2.85
N SER A 24 -5.45 13.49 -3.78
CA SER A 24 -5.11 12.71 -4.97
C SER A 24 -4.16 11.57 -4.59
N THR A 25 -3.11 11.87 -3.82
CA THR A 25 -2.16 10.87 -3.31
C THR A 25 -2.86 9.85 -2.40
N LEU A 26 -3.79 10.28 -1.55
CA LEU A 26 -4.62 9.35 -0.74
C LEU A 26 -5.43 8.40 -1.61
N LYS A 27 -6.00 8.90 -2.70
CA LYS A 27 -6.80 8.11 -3.63
C LYS A 27 -5.93 7.09 -4.38
N GLU A 28 -4.70 7.44 -4.73
CA GLU A 28 -3.75 6.50 -5.34
C GLU A 28 -3.37 5.37 -4.37
N ILE A 29 -3.13 5.70 -3.10
CA ILE A 29 -2.88 4.71 -2.04
C ILE A 29 -4.09 3.79 -1.86
N ASP A 30 -5.31 4.35 -1.83
CA ASP A 30 -6.54 3.57 -1.70
C ASP A 30 -6.73 2.60 -2.88
N ASN A 31 -6.54 3.08 -4.11
CA ASN A 31 -6.65 2.25 -5.31
C ASN A 31 -5.64 1.09 -5.29
N ALA A 32 -4.40 1.35 -4.88
CA ALA A 32 -3.36 0.31 -4.82
C ALA A 32 -3.61 -0.71 -3.70
N ILE A 33 -4.18 -0.29 -2.56
CA ILE A 33 -4.63 -1.21 -1.50
C ILE A 33 -5.82 -2.06 -1.98
N GLU A 34 -6.77 -1.47 -2.70
CA GLU A 34 -7.89 -2.20 -3.28
C GLU A 34 -7.41 -3.24 -4.32
N GLU A 35 -6.45 -2.88 -5.17
CA GLU A 35 -5.83 -3.82 -6.12
C GLU A 35 -5.18 -5.01 -5.40
N LEU A 36 -4.50 -4.76 -4.26
CA LEU A 36 -3.94 -5.82 -3.41
C LEU A 36 -5.03 -6.71 -2.79
N GLU A 37 -6.15 -6.15 -2.35
CA GLU A 37 -7.27 -6.93 -1.80
C GLU A 37 -7.93 -7.80 -2.86
N VAL A 38 -8.12 -7.27 -4.07
CA VAL A 38 -8.66 -8.04 -5.21
C VAL A 38 -7.71 -9.18 -5.57
N MET A 39 -6.40 -8.91 -5.69
CA MET A 39 -5.40 -9.95 -5.93
C MET A 39 -5.36 -11.01 -4.81
N SER A 40 -5.61 -10.60 -3.56
CA SER A 40 -5.67 -11.54 -2.42
C SER A 40 -6.86 -12.51 -2.49
N LYS A 41 -7.99 -12.06 -3.03
CA LYS A 41 -9.23 -12.85 -3.15
C LYS A 41 -9.25 -13.77 -4.37
N VAL A 42 -8.53 -13.39 -5.43
CA VAL A 42 -8.51 -14.11 -6.71
C VAL A 42 -7.45 -15.24 -6.73
N ALA A 43 -6.60 -15.34 -5.70
CA ALA A 43 -5.42 -16.21 -5.69
C ALA A 43 -5.72 -17.73 -5.59
N SER A 44 -6.13 -18.32 -6.70
CA SER A 44 -5.36 -19.40 -7.31
C SER A 44 -4.10 -18.77 -7.94
N MET A 45 -2.90 -19.27 -7.61
CA MET A 45 -1.52 -18.79 -7.92
C MET A 45 -1.27 -18.20 -9.35
N PRO A 46 -0.17 -17.46 -9.70
CA PRO A 46 1.23 -17.53 -9.22
C PRO A 46 2.06 -16.21 -9.19
N ASN A 47 1.47 -15.01 -9.14
CA ASN A 47 2.21 -13.79 -9.53
C ASN A 47 2.82 -12.99 -8.34
N LYS A 48 3.71 -13.62 -7.57
CA LYS A 48 4.38 -13.00 -6.40
C LYS A 48 5.12 -11.69 -6.75
N MET A 49 5.68 -11.58 -7.97
CA MET A 49 6.38 -10.36 -8.41
C MET A 49 5.42 -9.18 -8.63
N LYS A 50 4.25 -9.44 -9.23
CA LYS A 50 3.24 -8.39 -9.43
C LYS A 50 2.71 -7.87 -8.10
N TRP A 51 2.50 -8.76 -7.15
CA TRP A 51 2.18 -8.39 -5.77
C TRP A 51 3.26 -7.50 -5.13
N LEU A 52 4.53 -7.91 -5.23
CA LEU A 52 5.66 -7.16 -4.66
C LEU A 52 5.77 -5.76 -5.26
N SER A 53 5.50 -5.63 -6.57
CA SER A 53 5.45 -4.34 -7.26
C SER A 53 4.39 -3.41 -6.67
N VAL A 54 3.18 -3.92 -6.43
CA VAL A 54 2.09 -3.09 -5.88
C VAL A 54 2.39 -2.71 -4.43
N VAL A 55 2.92 -3.62 -3.62
CA VAL A 55 3.36 -3.30 -2.24
C VAL A 55 4.45 -2.22 -2.22
N VAL A 56 5.44 -2.32 -3.11
CA VAL A 56 6.50 -1.31 -3.24
C VAL A 56 5.94 0.03 -3.70
N GLN A 57 4.95 0.04 -4.60
CA GLN A 57 4.26 1.27 -4.99
C GLN A 57 3.54 1.92 -3.81
N VAL A 58 2.76 1.16 -3.04
CA VAL A 58 2.07 1.70 -1.84
C VAL A 58 3.09 2.24 -0.83
N LEU A 59 4.15 1.50 -0.54
CA LEU A 59 5.20 1.94 0.40
C LEU A 59 5.94 3.17 -0.11
N SER A 60 6.19 3.28 -1.41
CA SER A 60 6.85 4.45 -2.02
C SER A 60 5.96 5.68 -1.97
N LEU A 61 4.66 5.52 -2.26
CA LEU A 61 3.67 6.59 -2.11
C LEU A 61 3.57 7.05 -0.65
N ILE A 62 3.54 6.11 0.30
CA ILE A 62 3.57 6.43 1.74
C ILE A 62 4.89 7.12 2.15
N LYS A 63 6.04 6.71 1.59
CA LYS A 63 7.33 7.37 1.86
C LYS A 63 7.40 8.80 1.30
N LEU A 64 6.88 9.01 0.09
CA LEU A 64 6.76 10.35 -0.50
C LEU A 64 5.78 11.22 0.31
N ALA A 65 4.65 10.63 0.69
CA ALA A 65 3.59 11.24 1.48
C ALA A 65 4.04 11.73 2.86
N THR A 66 4.85 10.91 3.53
CA THR A 66 5.38 11.21 4.87
C THR A 66 6.62 12.12 4.82
N GLY A 67 7.07 12.50 3.62
CA GLY A 67 8.21 13.37 3.40
C GLY A 67 9.48 12.79 4.00
N PHE A 68 10.12 11.84 3.31
CA PHE A 68 11.44 11.30 3.68
C PHE A 68 11.59 11.13 5.20
N ILE A 69 10.89 10.17 5.80
CA ILE A 69 11.32 9.70 7.11
C ILE A 69 12.73 9.14 6.90
N ASP A 70 13.72 9.89 7.36
CA ASP A 70 15.14 9.55 7.38
C ASP A 70 15.29 8.07 7.77
N TRP A 71 15.84 7.31 6.83
CA TRP A 71 16.34 5.97 7.10
C TRP A 71 17.79 6.14 7.54
N GLU A 72 17.98 6.50 8.81
CA GLU A 72 19.21 6.22 9.55
C GLU A 72 19.14 4.81 10.17
#